data_AF-A0A0B6S9K2-F1
#
_entry.id   AF-A0A0B6S9K2-F1
#
_cell.length_a   1.000
_cell.length_b   1.000
_cell.length_c   1.000
_cell.angle_alpha   90.00
_cell.angle_beta   90.00
_cell.angle_gamma   90.00
#
_symmetry.space_group_name_H-M   'P 1'
#
loop_
_entity.id
_entity.type
_entity.pdbx_description
1 polymer ?
#
loop_
_entity_poly.entity_id
_entity_poly.type
_entity_poly.pdbx_seq_one_letter_code
_entity_poly.pdbx_strand_id
1 'polypeptide(L)'
;MQAHIETMVGRASESRAPRLAQDWRPDFARIRGHVARAIADQIEEAIRAGVFRPGDRLPSQQAIADSLGFHPNTVHAAFREVARRGLIKGFAGRGTLVLDHSLS
;
A
#
# COMPACT_ATOMS: atom_id res chain seq x y z
N MET A 1 -50.05 11.08 -12.35
CA MET A 1 -49.11 11.39 -11.24
C MET A 1 -47.70 11.18 -11.79
N GLN A 2 -46.87 12.21 -11.66
CA GLN A 2 -45.64 12.47 -12.42
C GLN A 2 -44.48 11.49 -12.18
N ALA A 3 -43.54 11.53 -13.12
CA ALA A 3 -42.23 10.88 -13.16
C ALA A 3 -41.32 11.22 -11.98
N HIS A 4 -40.42 10.29 -11.64
CA HIS A 4 -39.04 10.66 -11.34
C HIS A 4 -38.08 9.60 -11.88
N ILE A 5 -37.23 10.10 -12.77
CA ILE A 5 -36.13 9.47 -13.48
C ILE A 5 -34.91 9.45 -12.52
N GLU A 6 -33.97 8.54 -12.80
CA GLU A 6 -32.55 8.64 -12.44
C GLU A 6 -32.19 8.50 -10.95
N THR A 7 -31.46 7.46 -10.56
CA THR A 7 -30.00 7.55 -10.62
C THR A 7 -29.38 6.16 -10.70
N MET A 8 -28.88 5.82 -11.90
CA MET A 8 -27.73 4.94 -12.03
C MET A 8 -26.53 5.66 -11.42
N VAL A 9 -26.18 5.35 -10.17
CA VAL A 9 -24.79 5.49 -9.73
C VAL A 9 -24.18 4.10 -9.85
N GLY A 10 -23.53 3.88 -10.99
CA GLY A 10 -22.45 2.92 -11.06
C GLY A 10 -21.40 3.32 -10.01
N ARG A 11 -21.48 2.74 -8.81
CA ARG A 11 -20.37 2.82 -7.87
C ARG A 11 -19.31 1.85 -8.36
N ALA A 12 -18.36 2.43 -9.08
CA ALA A 12 -17.07 1.89 -9.47
C ALA A 12 -16.64 0.69 -8.61
N SER A 13 -16.52 -0.47 -9.27
CA SER A 13 -15.52 -1.51 -9.03
C SER A 13 -14.96 -1.49 -7.61
N GLU A 14 -15.62 -2.19 -6.69
CA GLU A 14 -15.01 -2.60 -5.42
C GLU A 14 -13.62 -3.15 -5.72
N SER A 15 -12.61 -2.34 -5.40
CA SER A 15 -11.20 -2.68 -5.52
C SER A 15 -10.90 -3.72 -4.46
N ARG A 16 -11.36 -4.96 -4.70
CA ARG A 16 -11.06 -6.10 -3.87
C ARG A 16 -9.65 -6.54 -4.23
N ALA A 17 -8.68 -5.76 -3.76
CA ALA A 17 -7.30 -6.23 -3.66
C ALA A 17 -7.32 -7.63 -3.03
N PRO A 18 -6.51 -8.58 -3.53
CA PRO A 18 -6.47 -9.92 -2.96
C PRO A 18 -6.22 -9.80 -1.46
N ARG A 19 -7.00 -10.52 -0.63
CA ARG A 19 -6.89 -10.47 0.85
C ARG A 19 -5.43 -10.59 1.33
N LEU A 20 -4.63 -11.38 0.60
CA LEU A 20 -3.19 -11.57 0.79
C LEU A 20 -2.37 -10.25 0.85
N ALA A 21 -2.72 -9.24 0.05
CA ALA A 21 -2.03 -7.95 0.06
C ALA A 21 -2.31 -7.16 1.35
N GLN A 22 -3.50 -7.33 1.94
CA GLN A 22 -3.87 -6.65 3.18
C GLN A 22 -3.33 -7.35 4.42
N ASP A 23 -3.09 -8.66 4.33
CA ASP A 23 -2.47 -9.48 5.38
C ASP A 23 -0.94 -9.53 5.28
N TRP A 24 -0.34 -8.86 4.28
CA TRP A 24 1.11 -8.80 4.14
C TRP A 24 1.74 -8.00 5.28
N ARG A 25 2.85 -8.52 5.81
CA ARG A 25 3.59 -7.93 6.92
C ARG A 25 5.09 -8.00 6.62
N PRO A 26 5.85 -6.92 6.87
CA PRO A 26 7.31 -7.00 6.81
C PRO A 26 7.81 -7.99 7.86
N ASP A 27 8.89 -8.70 7.54
CA ASP A 27 9.57 -9.60 8.46
C ASP A 27 10.45 -8.78 9.41
N PHE A 28 10.05 -8.77 10.69
CA PHE A 28 10.79 -8.10 11.75
C PHE A 28 12.22 -8.66 11.92
N ALA A 29 12.41 -9.97 11.75
CA ALA A 29 13.71 -10.61 11.96
C ALA A 29 14.78 -10.15 10.95
N ARG A 30 14.32 -9.66 9.78
CA ARG A 30 15.15 -9.11 8.70
C ARG A 30 15.50 -7.63 8.89
N ILE A 31 14.92 -6.95 9.87
CA ILE A 31 15.17 -5.51 10.10
C ILE A 31 16.46 -5.33 10.90
N ARG A 32 17.49 -4.80 10.23
CA ARG A 32 18.80 -4.48 10.80
C ARG A 32 19.23 -3.08 10.37
N GLY A 33 19.97 -2.37 11.22
CA GLY A 33 20.47 -1.03 10.93
C GLY A 33 19.34 0.01 10.79
N HIS A 34 19.26 0.70 9.65
CA HIS A 34 18.28 1.75 9.41
C HIS A 34 16.87 1.19 9.19
N VAL A 35 16.07 1.13 10.27
CA VAL A 35 14.72 0.53 10.30
C VAL A 35 13.82 1.00 9.14
N ALA A 36 13.73 2.32 8.91
CA ALA A 36 12.89 2.85 7.84
C ALA A 36 13.32 2.37 6.44
N ARG A 37 14.63 2.26 6.19
CA ARG A 37 15.17 1.74 4.94
C ARG A 37 14.87 0.24 4.81
N ALA A 38 15.10 -0.54 5.85
CA ALA A 38 14.82 -1.98 5.84
C ALA A 38 13.33 -2.29 5.58
N ILE A 39 12.40 -1.50 6.12
CA ILE A 39 10.96 -1.64 5.82
C ILE A 39 10.69 -1.28 4.36
N ALA A 40 11.29 -0.18 3.85
CA ALA A 40 11.11 0.24 2.46
C ALA A 40 11.63 -0.83 1.47
N ASP A 41 12.78 -1.43 1.77
CA ASP A 41 13.38 -2.48 0.94
C ASP A 41 12.47 -3.71 0.89
N GLN A 42 11.89 -4.13 2.02
CA GLN A 42 10.95 -5.26 2.04
C GLN A 42 9.64 -4.97 1.28
N ILE A 43 9.13 -3.74 1.31
CA ILE A 43 7.96 -3.33 0.51
C ILE A 43 8.30 -3.42 -0.98
N GLU A 44 9.47 -2.91 -1.37
CA GLU A 44 9.94 -2.98 -2.75
C GLU A 44 10.15 -4.43 -3.22
N GLU A 45 10.76 -5.28 -2.39
CA GLU A 45 10.89 -6.72 -2.67
C GLU A 45 9.52 -7.36 -2.91
N ALA A 46 8.52 -7.05 -2.08
CA ALA A 46 7.15 -7.57 -2.24
C ALA A 46 6.49 -7.09 -3.55
N ILE A 47 6.68 -5.83 -3.93
CA ILE A 47 6.20 -5.29 -5.20
C ILE A 47 6.87 -5.99 -6.38
N ARG A 48 8.21 -6.09 -6.37
CA ARG A 48 9.00 -6.74 -7.44
C ARG A 48 8.72 -8.25 -7.54
N ALA A 49 8.45 -8.91 -6.43
CA ALA A 49 8.06 -10.31 -6.38
C ALA A 49 6.60 -10.55 -6.85
N GLY A 50 5.85 -9.48 -7.16
CA GLY A 50 4.46 -9.56 -7.62
C GLY A 50 3.46 -9.87 -6.51
N VAL A 51 3.85 -9.77 -5.23
CA VAL A 51 2.94 -9.85 -4.08
C VAL A 51 1.96 -8.68 -4.12
N PHE A 52 2.47 -7.49 -4.48
CA PHE A 52 1.65 -6.33 -4.83
C PHE A 52 1.82 -6.00 -6.31
N ARG A 53 0.70 -5.90 -7.02
CA ARG A 53 0.67 -5.51 -8.43
C ARG A 53 0.38 -4.02 -8.56
N PRO A 54 0.73 -3.39 -9.68
CA PRO A 54 0.28 -2.03 -9.99
C PRO A 54 -1.23 -1.90 -9.79
N GLY A 55 -1.65 -0.88 -9.02
CA GLY A 55 -3.03 -0.65 -8.62
C GLY A 55 -3.46 -1.31 -7.31
N ASP A 56 -2.67 -2.24 -6.75
CA ASP A 56 -2.97 -2.83 -5.44
C ASP A 56 -2.79 -1.82 -4.31
N ARG A 57 -3.59 -2.03 -3.25
CA ARG A 57 -3.49 -1.29 -2.00
C ARG A 57 -2.46 -1.94 -1.08
N LEU A 58 -1.58 -1.12 -0.54
CA LEU A 58 -0.74 -1.51 0.58
C LEU A 58 -1.55 -1.51 1.88
N PRO A 59 -1.14 -2.33 2.87
CA PRO A 59 -1.64 -2.19 4.23
C PRO A 59 -1.43 -0.76 4.73
N SER A 60 -2.28 -0.32 5.66
CA SER A 60 -2.13 1.00 6.24
C SER A 60 -0.79 1.10 6.99
N GLN A 61 -0.21 2.31 7.00
CA GLN A 61 1.02 2.58 7.76
C GLN A 61 0.85 2.22 9.24
N GLN A 62 -0.35 2.44 9.79
CA GLN A 62 -0.70 2.06 11.16
C GLN A 62 -0.67 0.54 11.35
N ALA A 63 -1.28 -0.23 10.44
CA ALA A 63 -1.28 -1.70 10.54
C ALA A 63 0.14 -2.29 10.46
N ILE A 64 1.01 -1.70 9.63
CA ILE A 64 2.43 -2.10 9.56
C ILE A 64 3.18 -1.71 10.84
N ALA A 65 2.92 -0.53 11.39
CA ALA A 65 3.51 -0.10 12.66
C ALA A 65 3.12 -1.05 13.81
N ASP A 66 1.83 -1.34 13.93
CA ASP A 66 1.29 -2.25 14.95
C ASP A 66 1.83 -3.68 14.76
N SER A 67 1.97 -4.12 13.51
CA SER A 67 2.55 -5.43 13.18
C SER A 67 4.02 -5.58 13.59
N LEU A 68 4.80 -4.52 13.48
CA LEU A 68 6.24 -4.54 13.74
C LEU A 68 6.59 -4.07 15.15
N GLY A 69 5.64 -3.47 15.87
CA GLY A 69 5.90 -2.81 17.16
C GLY A 69 6.76 -1.54 17.02
N PHE A 70 6.80 -0.91 15.86
CA PHE A 70 7.55 0.33 15.64
C PHE A 70 6.68 1.58 15.76
N HIS A 71 7.31 2.70 16.06
CA HIS A 71 6.64 3.99 16.08
C HIS A 71 6.13 4.37 14.67
N PRO A 72 4.89 4.91 14.51
CA PRO A 72 4.32 5.26 13.20
C PRO A 72 5.22 6.16 12.35
N ASN A 73 5.94 7.11 12.96
CA ASN A 73 6.91 7.96 12.27
C ASN A 73 7.99 7.19 11.50
N THR A 74 8.45 6.04 12.01
CA THR A 74 9.44 5.21 11.32
C THR A 74 8.84 4.55 10.08
N VAL A 75 7.59 4.09 10.17
CA VAL A 75 6.85 3.54 9.03
C VAL A 75 6.51 4.64 8.02
N HIS A 76 6.18 5.85 8.47
CA HIS A 76 6.00 7.00 7.59
C HIS A 76 7.27 7.30 6.81
N ALA A 77 8.44 7.28 7.46
CA ALA A 77 9.73 7.46 6.79
C ALA A 77 9.99 6.36 5.75
N ALA A 78 9.65 5.10 6.04
CA ALA A 78 9.75 4.00 5.09
C ALA A 78 8.86 4.22 3.86
N PHE A 79 7.59 4.56 4.05
CA PHE A 79 6.67 4.85 2.95
C PHE A 79 7.09 6.05 2.12
N ARG A 80 7.63 7.10 2.75
CA ARG A 80 8.20 8.24 2.00
C ARG A 80 9.35 7.80 1.12
N GLU A 81 10.20 6.88 1.59
CA GLU A 81 11.30 6.33 0.82
C GLU A 81 10.79 5.49 -0.37
N VAL A 82 9.81 4.60 -0.17
CA VAL A 82 9.20 3.82 -1.27
C VAL A 82 8.52 4.73 -2.29
N ALA A 83 7.83 5.78 -1.83
CA ALA A 83 7.21 6.78 -2.72
C ALA A 83 8.26 7.56 -3.52
N ARG A 84 9.39 7.92 -2.89
CA ARG A 84 10.53 8.57 -3.55
C ARG A 84 11.14 7.67 -4.64
N ARG A 85 11.10 6.35 -4.46
CA ARG A 85 11.50 5.36 -5.47
C ARG A 85 10.50 5.20 -6.62
N GLY A 86 9.35 5.88 -6.57
CA GLY A 86 8.34 5.83 -7.62
C GLY A 86 7.47 4.58 -7.62
N LEU A 87 7.52 3.78 -6.55
CA LEU A 87 6.80 2.50 -6.48
C LEU A 87 5.38 2.62 -5.94
N ILE A 88 5.08 3.69 -5.19
CA ILE A 88 3.78 3.88 -4.52
C ILE A 88 3.32 5.34 -4.56
N LYS A 89 2.02 5.55 -4.41
CA LYS A 89 1.42 6.89 -4.23
C LYS A 89 0.26 6.86 -3.24
N GLY A 90 0.22 7.87 -2.36
CA GLY A 90 -0.92 8.09 -1.47
C GLY A 90 -2.07 8.79 -2.19
N PHE A 91 -3.29 8.31 -1.97
CA PHE A 91 -4.53 8.89 -2.49
C PHE A 91 -5.51 9.15 -1.34
N ALA A 92 -6.03 10.38 -1.26
CA ALA A 92 -7.04 10.73 -0.26
C ALA A 92 -8.25 9.79 -0.35
N GLY A 93 -8.65 9.21 0.79
CA GLY A 93 -9.78 8.27 0.89
C GLY A 93 -9.57 6.89 0.27
N ARG A 94 -8.44 6.64 -0.43
CA ARG A 94 -8.15 5.35 -1.08
C ARG A 94 -6.92 4.63 -0.51
N GLY A 95 -6.14 5.30 0.33
CA GLY A 95 -4.93 4.76 0.93
C GLY A 95 -3.73 4.85 0.00
N THR A 96 -2.76 3.97 0.20
CA THR A 96 -1.53 3.92 -0.61
C THR A 96 -1.66 2.85 -1.68
N LEU A 97 -1.46 3.23 -2.94
CA LEU A 97 -1.50 2.32 -4.08
C LEU A 97 -0.11 2.10 -4.66
N VAL A 98 0.14 0.89 -5.15
CA VAL A 98 1.33 0.54 -5.93
C VAL A 98 1.20 1.12 -7.34
N LEU A 99 2.28 1.72 -7.82
CA LEU A 99 2.37 2.29 -9.16
C LEU A 99 2.90 1.24 -10.15
N ASP A 100 2.65 1.51 -11.43
CA ASP A 100 3.30 0.73 -12.48
C ASP A 100 4.81 0.98 -12.45
N HIS A 101 5.57 -0.11 -12.37
CA HIS A 101 7.03 -0.12 -12.32
C HIS A 101 7.62 -1.01 -13.42
N SER A 102 6.85 -1.29 -14.48
CA SER A 102 7.21 -2.24 -15.54
C SER A 102 8.32 -1.75 -16.49
N LEU A 103 8.85 -0.55 -16.28
CA LEU A 103 9.77 0.15 -17.18
C LEU A 103 11.24 0.15 -16.73
N SER A 104 11.76 -0.93 -16.15
CA SER A 104 13.21 -1.03 -15.84
C SER A 104 13.82 -2.37 -16.17
#